data_AF-A0A2C6KPQ9-F1
#
_entry.id   AF-A0A2C6KPQ9-F1
#
_cell.length_a   1.000
_cell.length_b   1.000
_cell.length_c   1.000
_cell.angle_alpha   90.00
_cell.angle_beta   90.00
_cell.angle_gamma   90.00
#
_symmetry.space_group_name_H-M   'P 1'
#
loop_
_entity.id
_entity.type
_entity.pdbx_description
1 polymer ?
#
loop_
_entity_poly.entity_id
_entity_poly.type
_entity_poly.pdbx_seq_one_letter_code
_entity_poly.pdbx_strand_id
1 'polypeptide(L)'
;MALSSAEGEEVYGEISPIPSSELEMLKLILTPYEGEILYHDALGEKAVVQFPNKQALEAIQEIPTYHTVEIPKPSVKEEDEKVLRHSRGQHEEEEEKVHKEGEEEEESRNRGGPGMPLKGEEAYVQKDEPHERHSPAEESASTIAAASGDSRPVSTSPVSATAGAPSPPAAPHAEEAEKKTSHHTEEERKRTERQEEKEEKQATLTEESQTLTKRKALPSDDLFYLFADAKKLAFFPFDDLLSFSKALNDLAAFISYIKQKTAAEDGGEDIRPEDVPVVVFGCSYPGSLAAYARAKYPALILGAISSSSPVEASALFTEYDQTVRRVLPLECVENITAATAVVQKRLFSSDEAAARVAAQFGCDADVPTKTLDQRIALLYVIADMTSSAVQYNRPPTRPLIEKACSCFSGREEGEGVSGHINDDQDDDALVESLAKLVKIMFQEMRTTCKDENMLALTDTALGPQPASSARLWLWQSCAEFGFWQVAPPESVRSHLIDLDWHMRMCNALFPLPGGSKFSTDVVRETNVWSGEKTLAGPGASTNIHFTNGANDPWASLSVTNVPSNAVRRQKLSSFVIENGSHCNDFYAYAKGTEPRPVTEAKTRVLHSIRQWLEEFRVSRQRAKTTQEDLTAQEL
;
A
#
# COMPACT_ATOMS: atom_id res chain seq x y z
N MET A 1 21.51 -45.43 25.15
CA MET A 1 22.99 -45.42 25.29
C MET A 1 23.37 -44.08 25.91
N ALA A 2 24.50 -43.98 26.61
CA ALA A 2 24.88 -42.74 27.26
C ALA A 2 25.29 -41.66 26.24
N LEU A 3 24.71 -40.47 26.36
CA LEU A 3 25.26 -39.24 25.80
C LEU A 3 26.07 -38.56 26.90
N SER A 4 27.38 -38.43 26.69
CA SER A 4 28.27 -37.72 27.61
C SER A 4 28.28 -36.24 27.27
N SER A 5 28.21 -35.40 28.29
CA SER A 5 28.24 -33.95 28.20
C SER A 5 29.45 -33.38 27.45
N ALA A 6 29.18 -32.36 26.63
CA ALA A 6 30.14 -31.34 26.25
C ALA A 6 29.47 -29.97 26.44
N GLU A 7 29.89 -29.24 27.48
CA GLU A 7 29.65 -27.81 27.73
C GLU A 7 28.20 -27.28 27.63
N GLY A 8 27.45 -27.35 28.74
CA GLY A 8 26.43 -26.34 29.09
C GLY A 8 24.95 -26.72 28.92
N GLU A 9 24.63 -27.85 28.31
CA GLU A 9 23.25 -28.28 28.08
C GLU A 9 22.65 -29.00 29.30
N GLU A 10 21.63 -28.39 29.92
CA GLU A 10 20.82 -29.00 30.98
C GLU A 10 19.55 -29.61 30.40
N VAL A 11 19.39 -30.93 30.51
CA VAL A 11 18.21 -31.67 30.04
C VAL A 11 17.14 -31.70 31.12
N TYR A 12 15.97 -31.09 30.88
CA TYR A 12 14.89 -31.03 31.87
C TYR A 12 13.48 -31.22 31.28
N GLY A 13 12.71 -32.10 31.91
CA GLY A 13 11.28 -32.32 31.67
C GLY A 13 10.97 -33.52 30.79
N GLU A 14 10.34 -34.55 31.39
CA GLU A 14 9.51 -35.48 30.62
C GLU A 14 8.12 -34.87 30.50
N ILE A 15 7.66 -34.60 29.27
CA ILE A 15 6.26 -34.21 29.05
C ILE A 15 5.43 -35.47 28.77
N SER A 16 4.27 -35.56 29.41
CA SER A 16 3.22 -36.56 29.15
C SER A 16 2.80 -36.60 27.67
N PRO A 17 2.08 -37.65 27.22
CA PRO A 17 1.75 -37.83 25.80
C PRO A 17 1.03 -36.60 25.22
N ILE A 18 1.66 -35.91 24.28
CA ILE A 18 1.06 -34.79 23.55
C ILE A 18 0.51 -35.32 22.21
N PRO A 19 -0.77 -35.07 21.87
CA PRO A 19 -1.31 -35.39 20.56
C PRO A 19 -0.51 -34.74 19.43
N SER A 20 -0.30 -35.45 18.31
CA SER A 20 0.53 -34.95 17.21
C SER A 20 0.03 -33.63 16.59
N SER A 21 -1.24 -33.26 16.81
CA SER A 21 -1.84 -31.98 16.42
C SER A 21 -1.39 -30.78 17.24
N GLU A 22 -0.98 -31.00 18.50
CA GLU A 22 -0.52 -29.94 19.41
C GLU A 22 1.00 -29.73 19.33
N LEU A 23 1.73 -30.70 18.75
CA LEU A 23 3.18 -30.66 18.57
C LEU A 23 3.65 -29.44 17.75
N GLU A 24 2.90 -29.06 16.70
CA GLU A 24 3.23 -27.88 15.88
C GLU A 24 3.02 -26.57 16.65
N MET A 25 2.06 -26.53 17.59
CA MET A 25 1.85 -25.37 18.46
C MET A 25 3.01 -25.23 19.46
N LEU A 26 3.47 -26.36 20.03
CA LEU A 26 4.63 -26.38 20.93
C LEU A 26 5.91 -25.94 20.21
N LYS A 27 6.15 -26.40 18.98
CA LYS A 27 7.26 -25.91 18.13
C LYS A 27 7.17 -24.41 17.89
N LEU A 28 5.98 -23.88 17.57
CA LEU A 28 5.79 -22.44 17.34
C LEU A 28 6.18 -21.60 18.57
N ILE A 29 5.81 -22.08 19.76
CA ILE A 29 6.10 -21.43 21.05
C ILE A 29 7.60 -21.50 21.41
N LEU A 30 8.30 -22.59 21.04
CA LEU A 30 9.72 -22.79 21.31
C LEU A 30 10.66 -22.17 20.25
N THR A 31 10.14 -21.86 19.06
CA THR A 31 10.90 -21.25 17.94
C THR A 31 11.68 -19.98 18.34
N PRO A 32 11.18 -19.05 19.18
CA PRO A 32 11.94 -17.88 19.62
C PRO A 32 13.10 -18.18 20.58
N TYR A 33 13.17 -19.39 21.14
CA TYR A 33 14.07 -19.76 22.25
C TYR A 33 15.08 -20.86 21.88
N GLU A 34 15.16 -21.25 20.60
CA GLU A 34 16.11 -22.23 20.04
C GLU A 34 16.12 -23.62 20.76
N GLY A 35 15.00 -24.04 21.33
CA GLY A 35 14.87 -25.36 21.98
C GLY A 35 14.64 -26.52 21.00
N GLU A 36 15.25 -27.67 21.27
CA GLU A 36 15.07 -28.92 20.49
C GLU A 36 14.16 -29.92 21.21
N ILE A 37 13.28 -30.62 20.47
CA ILE A 37 12.36 -31.62 21.01
C ILE A 37 12.86 -33.02 20.61
N LEU A 38 13.32 -33.80 21.59
CA LEU A 38 13.81 -35.15 21.40
C LEU A 38 12.72 -36.19 21.74
N TYR A 39 12.60 -37.21 20.89
CA TYR A 39 11.59 -38.26 21.00
C TYR A 39 12.22 -39.63 21.27
N HIS A 40 11.58 -40.45 22.10
CA HIS A 40 12.00 -41.83 22.39
C HIS A 40 10.88 -42.84 22.16
N ASP A 41 11.20 -43.89 21.39
CA ASP A 41 10.38 -45.03 20.99
C ASP A 41 10.97 -46.30 21.66
N ALA A 42 10.19 -47.26 22.20
CA ALA A 42 9.40 -48.19 21.39
C ALA A 42 8.03 -48.63 21.95
N LEU A 43 7.66 -48.25 23.19
CA LEU A 43 6.34 -48.58 23.79
C LEU A 43 5.86 -47.51 24.81
N GLY A 44 6.30 -46.26 24.71
CA GLY A 44 5.95 -45.22 25.69
C GLY A 44 6.07 -43.80 25.17
N GLU A 45 4.93 -43.12 25.08
CA GLU A 45 4.75 -41.78 24.50
C GLU A 45 5.34 -40.68 25.39
N LYS A 46 6.61 -40.31 25.21
CA LYS A 46 7.23 -39.17 25.91
C LYS A 46 8.10 -38.33 25.00
N ALA A 47 8.01 -37.01 25.18
CA ALA A 47 8.91 -36.03 24.59
C ALA A 47 9.78 -35.38 25.68
N VAL A 48 11.03 -35.12 25.36
CA VAL A 48 11.99 -34.38 26.20
C VAL A 48 12.38 -33.11 25.45
N VAL A 49 12.34 -31.96 26.13
CA VAL A 49 12.77 -30.69 25.54
C VAL A 49 14.16 -30.34 26.08
N GLN A 50 15.05 -29.93 25.19
CA GLN A 50 16.43 -29.55 25.50
C GLN A 50 16.67 -28.11 25.07
N PHE A 51 17.21 -27.30 25.98
CA PHE A 51 17.50 -25.89 25.73
C PHE A 51 19.01 -25.65 25.64
N PRO A 52 19.46 -24.77 24.72
CA PRO A 52 20.89 -24.55 24.50
C PRO A 52 21.55 -23.72 25.62
N ASN A 53 20.79 -23.04 26.48
CA ASN A 53 21.32 -22.29 27.62
C ASN A 53 20.25 -21.98 28.69
N LYS A 54 20.73 -21.55 29.87
CA LYS A 54 19.92 -21.20 31.05
C LYS A 54 19.04 -19.94 30.88
N GLN A 55 19.39 -18.99 30.02
CA GLN A 55 18.59 -17.78 29.81
C GLN A 55 17.31 -18.06 29.02
N ALA A 56 17.36 -18.99 28.06
CA ALA A 56 16.16 -19.50 27.38
C ALA A 56 15.20 -20.19 28.36
N LEU A 57 15.73 -20.91 29.35
CA LEU A 57 14.94 -21.54 30.42
C LEU A 57 14.27 -20.51 31.34
N GLU A 58 15.02 -19.51 31.82
CA GLU A 58 14.48 -18.44 32.68
C GLU A 58 13.37 -17.64 31.97
N ALA A 59 13.53 -17.37 30.66
CA ALA A 59 12.52 -16.67 29.87
C ALA A 59 11.19 -17.45 29.67
N ILE A 60 11.22 -18.78 29.78
CA ILE A 60 10.00 -19.61 29.68
C ILE A 60 9.29 -19.71 31.04
N GLN A 61 10.01 -19.61 32.16
CA GLN A 61 9.41 -19.62 33.50
C GLN A 61 8.56 -18.38 33.80
N GLU A 62 8.77 -17.27 33.08
CA GLU A 62 7.92 -16.07 33.14
C GLU A 62 6.62 -16.19 32.32
N ILE A 63 6.41 -17.29 31.58
CA ILE A 63 5.17 -17.55 30.83
C ILE A 63 4.16 -18.28 31.74
N PRO A 64 3.06 -17.62 32.19
CA PRO A 64 2.28 -18.06 33.35
C PRO A 64 1.36 -19.28 33.14
N THR A 65 1.48 -20.02 32.03
CA THR A 65 0.58 -21.13 31.64
C THR A 65 1.19 -22.53 31.75
N TYR A 66 2.44 -22.68 32.19
CA TYR A 66 3.09 -24.00 32.36
C TYR A 66 3.44 -24.30 33.82
N HIS A 67 2.67 -25.20 34.45
CA HIS A 67 3.03 -25.75 35.77
C HIS A 67 4.12 -26.82 35.65
N THR A 68 5.36 -26.47 36.01
CA THR A 68 6.38 -27.46 36.38
C THR A 68 5.98 -28.16 37.69
N VAL A 69 5.95 -29.50 37.68
CA VAL A 69 5.68 -30.29 38.89
C VAL A 69 6.97 -30.36 39.73
N GLU A 70 7.01 -29.61 40.82
CA GLU A 70 8.13 -29.66 41.77
C GLU A 70 8.12 -30.94 42.62
N ILE A 71 9.29 -31.55 42.79
CA ILE A 71 9.51 -32.63 43.77
C ILE A 71 10.09 -32.00 45.06
N PRO A 72 9.38 -32.03 46.20
CA PRO A 72 9.76 -31.26 47.38
C PRO A 72 10.91 -31.91 48.18
N LYS A 73 11.83 -31.09 48.71
CA LYS A 73 12.81 -31.43 49.76
C LYS A 73 13.07 -30.21 50.69
N PRO A 74 13.62 -30.39 51.91
CA PRO A 74 12.84 -30.02 53.11
C PRO A 74 13.20 -28.71 53.83
N SER A 75 12.15 -28.12 54.43
CA SER A 75 12.04 -27.23 55.61
C SER A 75 13.27 -26.54 56.24
N VAL A 76 13.14 -25.22 56.51
CA VAL A 76 13.68 -24.36 57.63
C VAL A 76 13.61 -22.90 57.14
N LYS A 77 13.16 -21.84 57.86
CA LYS A 77 12.67 -21.65 59.26
C LYS A 77 11.69 -20.44 59.36
N GLU A 78 11.16 -20.24 60.57
CA GLU A 78 9.92 -19.51 60.92
C GLU A 78 10.02 -17.97 61.11
N GLU A 79 11.03 -17.27 60.57
CA GLU A 79 11.26 -15.85 60.93
C GLU A 79 10.75 -14.80 59.91
N ASP A 80 10.52 -15.16 58.65
CA ASP A 80 10.13 -14.18 57.60
C ASP A 80 8.62 -13.82 57.55
N GLU A 81 7.74 -14.61 58.18
CA GLU A 81 6.27 -14.37 58.14
C GLU A 81 5.81 -13.06 58.81
N LYS A 82 6.65 -12.42 59.64
CA LYS A 82 6.27 -11.21 60.38
C LYS A 82 6.38 -9.91 59.59
N VAL A 83 7.21 -9.87 58.55
CA VAL A 83 7.44 -8.62 57.78
C VAL A 83 6.28 -8.34 56.82
N LEU A 84 5.72 -9.38 56.20
CA LEU A 84 4.68 -9.25 55.17
C LEU A 84 3.28 -8.89 55.70
N ARG A 85 2.95 -9.16 56.98
CA ARG A 85 1.63 -8.82 57.54
C ARG A 85 1.44 -7.33 57.87
N HIS A 86 2.52 -6.54 57.97
CA HIS A 86 2.39 -5.13 58.34
C HIS A 86 2.07 -4.22 57.13
N SER A 87 2.52 -4.59 55.92
CA SER A 87 2.34 -3.75 54.72
C SER A 87 0.95 -3.83 54.09
N ARG A 88 0.16 -4.88 54.41
CA ARG A 88 -1.14 -5.13 53.78
C ARG A 88 -2.29 -4.37 54.44
N GLY A 89 -2.18 -4.05 55.73
CA GLY A 89 -3.22 -3.34 56.50
C GLY A 89 -3.30 -1.83 56.24
N GLN A 90 -2.35 -1.24 55.51
CA GLN A 90 -2.37 0.21 55.19
C GLN A 90 -3.01 0.54 53.84
N HIS A 91 -3.23 -0.46 52.97
CA HIS A 91 -3.83 -0.24 51.65
C HIS A 91 -5.36 -0.31 51.66
N GLU A 92 -5.95 -1.05 52.61
CA GLU A 92 -7.40 -1.25 52.70
C GLU A 92 -8.14 -0.05 53.35
N GLU A 93 -7.46 0.83 54.09
CA GLU A 93 -8.07 2.05 54.69
C GLU A 93 -8.20 3.25 53.73
N GLU A 94 -7.47 3.29 52.60
CA GLU A 94 -7.56 4.39 51.63
C GLU A 94 -8.68 4.18 50.60
N GLU A 95 -8.97 2.95 50.18
CA GLU A 95 -10.01 2.66 49.17
C GLU A 95 -11.44 2.86 49.73
N GLU A 96 -11.70 2.54 51.00
CA GLU A 96 -13.02 2.73 51.64
C GLU A 96 -13.41 4.22 51.82
N LYS A 97 -12.44 5.13 51.64
CA LYS A 97 -12.61 6.57 51.81
C LYS A 97 -13.06 7.27 50.53
N VAL A 98 -12.54 6.82 49.39
CA VAL A 98 -12.88 7.37 48.05
C VAL A 98 -14.30 6.99 47.64
N HIS A 99 -14.78 5.81 48.06
CA HIS A 99 -16.11 5.33 47.65
C HIS A 99 -17.26 6.12 48.29
N LYS A 100 -17.07 6.67 49.50
CA LYS A 100 -18.12 7.41 50.25
C LYS A 100 -18.35 8.84 49.77
N GLU A 101 -17.38 9.47 49.10
CA GLU A 101 -17.56 10.82 48.53
C GLU A 101 -18.32 10.79 47.19
N GLY A 102 -18.44 9.62 46.54
CA GLY A 102 -19.18 9.47 45.27
C GLY A 102 -20.70 9.33 45.41
N GLU A 103 -21.20 8.82 46.54
CA GLU A 103 -22.63 8.53 46.71
C GLU A 103 -23.48 9.74 47.15
N GLU A 104 -22.88 10.81 47.69
CA GLU A 104 -23.63 11.99 48.18
C GLU A 104 -24.09 12.96 47.06
N GLU A 105 -23.48 12.96 45.87
CA GLU A 105 -23.93 13.86 44.78
C GLU A 105 -25.18 13.35 44.03
N GLU A 106 -25.39 12.03 43.95
CA GLU A 106 -26.47 11.45 43.13
C GLU A 106 -27.86 11.50 43.80
N GLU A 107 -27.92 11.51 45.15
CA GLU A 107 -29.20 11.55 45.89
C GLU A 107 -29.90 12.94 45.86
N SER A 108 -29.23 13.98 45.37
CA SER A 108 -29.74 15.36 45.36
C SER A 108 -30.77 15.67 44.24
N ARG A 109 -30.91 14.79 43.24
CA ARG A 109 -31.62 15.10 41.98
C ARG A 109 -33.04 14.56 41.82
N ASN A 110 -33.59 13.80 42.78
CA ASN A 110 -34.85 13.08 42.56
C ASN A 110 -35.87 13.16 43.72
N ARG A 111 -36.48 14.33 43.93
CA ARG A 111 -37.72 14.48 44.76
C ARG A 111 -38.71 15.49 44.15
N GLY A 112 -39.89 15.00 43.73
CA GLY A 112 -41.10 15.82 43.54
C GLY A 112 -41.90 15.60 42.24
N GLY A 113 -42.95 14.75 42.28
CA GLY A 113 -44.09 14.79 41.34
C GLY A 113 -45.28 15.58 41.94
N PRO A 114 -46.55 15.33 41.54
CA PRO A 114 -47.07 14.61 40.36
C PRO A 114 -48.17 15.39 39.56
N GLY A 115 -48.62 14.90 38.40
CA GLY A 115 -49.80 15.47 37.71
C GLY A 115 -50.22 14.79 36.39
N MET A 116 -51.40 14.15 36.38
CA MET A 116 -52.15 13.63 35.21
C MET A 116 -53.27 14.62 34.80
N PRO A 117 -54.06 14.42 33.71
CA PRO A 117 -53.81 13.76 32.41
C PRO A 117 -54.42 14.51 31.18
N LEU A 118 -53.94 14.24 29.95
CA LEU A 118 -54.66 14.50 28.67
C LEU A 118 -54.32 13.32 27.72
N LYS A 119 -55.25 12.54 27.14
CA LYS A 119 -56.36 12.78 26.18
C LYS A 119 -55.93 13.25 24.77
N GLY A 120 -56.19 12.39 23.78
CA GLY A 120 -56.80 12.80 22.51
C GLY A 120 -55.99 12.53 21.23
N GLU A 121 -56.68 11.93 20.25
CA GLU A 121 -56.49 12.05 18.80
C GLU A 121 -55.18 11.50 18.18
N GLU A 122 -55.15 10.92 16.99
CA GLU A 122 -56.05 10.06 16.18
C GLU A 122 -55.24 9.77 14.89
N ALA A 123 -55.53 8.68 14.17
CA ALA A 123 -54.74 8.27 13.00
C ALA A 123 -55.58 8.26 11.71
N TYR A 124 -55.10 8.89 10.64
CA TYR A 124 -55.54 8.67 9.25
C TYR A 124 -54.29 8.76 8.33
N VAL A 125 -53.85 7.67 7.67
CA VAL A 125 -54.36 7.06 6.42
C VAL A 125 -53.99 7.87 5.16
N GLN A 126 -53.18 7.26 4.28
CA GLN A 126 -52.98 7.70 2.89
C GLN A 126 -54.05 7.09 1.98
N LYS A 127 -54.46 7.85 0.95
CA LYS A 127 -55.13 7.34 -0.26
C LYS A 127 -54.80 8.19 -1.50
N ASP A 128 -54.25 7.51 -2.50
CA ASP A 128 -54.61 7.49 -3.93
C ASP A 128 -54.96 8.79 -4.69
N GLU A 129 -54.04 9.22 -5.57
CA GLU A 129 -54.19 9.46 -7.05
C GLU A 129 -55.28 10.44 -7.61
N PRO A 130 -55.33 10.79 -8.94
CA PRO A 130 -54.58 10.28 -10.13
C PRO A 130 -54.06 11.34 -11.15
N HIS A 131 -53.50 10.84 -12.29
CA HIS A 131 -53.36 11.47 -13.64
C HIS A 131 -52.28 12.57 -13.86
N GLU A 132 -51.66 12.80 -15.03
CA GLU A 132 -51.32 12.05 -16.28
C GLU A 132 -50.56 13.04 -17.24
N ARG A 133 -49.94 12.73 -18.41
CA ARG A 133 -49.44 11.54 -19.15
C ARG A 133 -48.42 12.05 -20.19
N HIS A 134 -47.36 11.30 -20.56
CA HIS A 134 -46.95 10.97 -21.95
C HIS A 134 -45.52 10.39 -22.08
N SER A 135 -45.45 9.17 -22.65
CA SER A 135 -44.24 8.48 -23.17
C SER A 135 -44.09 8.70 -24.70
N PRO A 136 -43.08 8.16 -25.41
CA PRO A 136 -42.83 6.72 -25.63
C PRO A 136 -41.36 6.28 -25.31
N ALA A 137 -40.98 5.04 -24.94
CA ALA A 137 -41.26 3.69 -25.50
C ALA A 137 -40.61 3.48 -26.90
N GLU A 138 -39.93 2.37 -27.27
CA GLU A 138 -39.73 1.00 -26.73
C GLU A 138 -38.39 0.44 -27.33
N GLU A 139 -37.59 -0.41 -26.65
CA GLU A 139 -37.47 -1.90 -26.81
C GLU A 139 -37.15 -2.45 -28.24
N SER A 140 -36.44 -3.57 -28.48
CA SER A 140 -35.72 -4.54 -27.63
C SER A 140 -34.69 -5.42 -28.42
N ALA A 141 -33.61 -5.80 -27.73
CA ALA A 141 -33.01 -7.14 -27.54
C ALA A 141 -32.71 -8.18 -28.68
N SER A 142 -31.42 -8.58 -28.73
CA SER A 142 -30.89 -9.97 -28.57
C SER A 142 -30.29 -10.80 -29.75
N THR A 143 -29.01 -11.15 -29.56
CA THR A 143 -28.31 -12.47 -29.72
C THR A 143 -28.04 -13.23 -31.05
N ILE A 144 -26.78 -13.71 -31.12
CA ILE A 144 -26.25 -15.02 -31.61
C ILE A 144 -25.64 -15.15 -33.04
N ALA A 145 -24.30 -15.23 -33.04
CA ALA A 145 -23.37 -16.19 -33.69
C ALA A 145 -23.19 -16.35 -35.23
N ALA A 146 -21.92 -16.12 -35.61
CA ALA A 146 -21.01 -17.05 -36.33
C ALA A 146 -20.98 -17.18 -37.87
N ALA A 147 -19.75 -17.52 -38.32
CA ALA A 147 -19.34 -18.17 -39.58
C ALA A 147 -19.06 -17.31 -40.85
N SER A 148 -17.76 -17.14 -41.12
CA SER A 148 -17.05 -17.37 -42.40
C SER A 148 -17.74 -17.13 -43.75
N GLY A 149 -17.09 -16.35 -44.62
CA GLY A 149 -17.41 -16.31 -46.06
C GLY A 149 -16.44 -15.43 -46.86
N ASP A 150 -15.56 -16.05 -47.64
CA ASP A 150 -14.52 -15.39 -48.44
C ASP A 150 -15.05 -14.99 -49.85
N SER A 151 -14.23 -14.26 -50.62
CA SER A 151 -14.34 -14.04 -52.08
C SER A 151 -15.24 -12.92 -52.64
N ARG A 152 -14.56 -11.85 -53.07
CA ARG A 152 -14.70 -11.09 -54.35
C ARG A 152 -15.08 -11.97 -55.59
N PRO A 153 -15.34 -11.42 -56.82
CA PRO A 153 -15.28 -10.01 -57.28
C PRO A 153 -16.39 -9.51 -58.27
N VAL A 154 -16.32 -8.20 -58.62
CA VAL A 154 -16.56 -7.57 -59.96
C VAL A 154 -17.90 -7.77 -60.70
N SER A 155 -18.57 -6.66 -61.06
CA SER A 155 -18.74 -6.23 -62.48
C SER A 155 -19.60 -4.96 -62.67
N THR A 156 -19.15 -4.07 -63.58
CA THR A 156 -19.93 -3.16 -64.45
C THR A 156 -20.93 -2.13 -63.86
N SER A 157 -20.50 -0.86 -63.90
CA SER A 157 -21.27 0.33 -64.34
C SER A 157 -21.81 0.14 -65.79
N PRO A 158 -22.69 1.00 -66.40
CA PRO A 158 -22.63 2.49 -66.36
C PRO A 158 -24.00 3.24 -66.43
N VAL A 159 -23.98 4.59 -66.35
CA VAL A 159 -24.63 5.54 -67.29
C VAL A 159 -23.86 6.88 -67.23
N SER A 160 -23.83 7.63 -68.33
CA SER A 160 -23.03 8.85 -68.56
C SER A 160 -23.89 10.09 -68.84
N ALA A 161 -23.40 11.28 -68.47
CA ALA A 161 -23.62 12.55 -69.16
C ALA A 161 -22.47 13.51 -68.77
N THR A 162 -21.51 13.90 -69.63
CA THR A 162 -21.57 14.88 -70.74
C THR A 162 -22.16 16.25 -70.34
N ALA A 163 -21.55 17.40 -70.60
CA ALA A 163 -20.23 17.74 -71.18
C ALA A 163 -19.91 19.24 -70.94
N GLY A 164 -18.66 19.69 -71.17
CA GLY A 164 -18.37 21.11 -71.34
C GLY A 164 -16.93 21.54 -71.04
N ALA A 165 -16.13 21.81 -72.08
CA ALA A 165 -14.82 22.46 -71.98
C ALA A 165 -14.51 23.25 -73.28
N PRO A 166 -13.79 24.38 -73.17
CA PRO A 166 -12.87 24.83 -74.23
C PRO A 166 -11.44 25.11 -73.72
N SER A 167 -10.49 25.21 -74.65
CA SER A 167 -9.05 24.96 -74.41
C SER A 167 -8.16 26.26 -74.49
N PRO A 168 -6.81 26.25 -74.72
CA PRO A 168 -5.87 27.07 -73.92
C PRO A 168 -5.10 28.16 -74.71
N PRO A 169 -4.23 28.93 -74.02
CA PRO A 169 -2.77 28.92 -74.32
C PRO A 169 -1.89 29.05 -73.03
N ALA A 170 -0.56 28.88 -72.99
CA ALA A 170 0.47 28.26 -73.87
C ALA A 170 1.78 28.04 -73.03
N ALA A 171 2.87 27.52 -73.62
CA ALA A 171 4.20 27.35 -72.99
C ALA A 171 5.22 28.41 -73.46
N PRO A 172 6.41 28.53 -72.82
CA PRO A 172 7.61 27.96 -73.48
C PRO A 172 8.77 27.47 -72.56
N HIS A 173 9.69 26.68 -73.15
CA HIS A 173 11.08 26.30 -72.73
C HIS A 173 11.35 25.83 -71.27
N ALA A 174 11.86 24.63 -70.93
CA ALA A 174 12.71 23.61 -71.59
C ALA A 174 14.24 23.83 -71.55
N GLU A 175 14.85 24.01 -70.35
CA GLU A 175 16.31 23.86 -70.14
C GLU A 175 16.72 23.54 -68.67
N GLU A 176 16.17 22.49 -68.02
CA GLU A 176 16.66 22.08 -66.67
C GLU A 176 16.48 20.59 -66.29
N ALA A 177 16.42 19.68 -67.27
CA ALA A 177 16.08 18.26 -67.03
C ALA A 177 17.28 17.32 -66.72
N GLU A 178 18.52 17.70 -67.01
CA GLU A 178 19.70 16.81 -66.87
C GLU A 178 20.47 16.95 -65.55
N LYS A 179 20.07 17.86 -64.65
CA LYS A 179 20.73 18.09 -63.35
C LYS A 179 20.08 17.41 -62.15
N LYS A 180 18.86 16.86 -62.31
CA LYS A 180 18.10 16.23 -61.21
C LYS A 180 18.22 14.71 -61.15
N THR A 181 18.71 14.05 -62.20
CA THR A 181 18.92 12.59 -62.23
C THR A 181 20.25 12.14 -61.63
N SER A 182 21.32 12.96 -61.69
CA SER A 182 22.61 12.60 -61.09
C SER A 182 22.68 12.79 -59.57
N HIS A 183 21.92 13.74 -59.02
CA HIS A 183 21.87 13.98 -57.57
C HIS A 183 21.16 12.86 -56.80
N HIS A 184 20.16 12.22 -57.41
CA HIS A 184 19.39 11.16 -56.73
C HIS A 184 20.22 9.87 -56.55
N THR A 185 21.00 9.51 -57.57
CA THR A 185 21.91 8.34 -57.54
C THR A 185 23.08 8.49 -56.56
N GLU A 186 23.55 9.72 -56.34
CA GLU A 186 24.62 10.03 -55.36
C GLU A 186 24.12 9.91 -53.91
N GLU A 187 22.84 10.23 -53.67
CA GLU A 187 22.22 10.21 -52.34
C GLU A 187 21.83 8.79 -51.91
N GLU A 188 21.31 7.96 -52.83
CA GLU A 188 21.10 6.53 -52.56
C GLU A 188 22.41 5.80 -52.25
N ARG A 189 23.47 6.03 -53.04
CA ARG A 189 24.78 5.42 -52.81
C ARG A 189 25.34 5.72 -51.42
N LYS A 190 25.27 6.99 -50.97
CA LYS A 190 25.68 7.41 -49.61
C LYS A 190 24.81 6.83 -48.51
N ARG A 191 23.60 6.36 -48.83
CA ARG A 191 22.71 5.67 -47.89
C ARG A 191 23.11 4.21 -47.71
N THR A 192 23.51 3.54 -48.79
CA THR A 192 24.06 2.18 -48.76
C THR A 192 25.40 2.12 -48.04
N GLU A 193 26.34 3.01 -48.38
CA GLU A 193 27.68 3.07 -47.74
C GLU A 193 27.56 3.26 -46.20
N ARG A 194 26.61 4.08 -45.72
CA ARG A 194 26.33 4.27 -44.28
C ARG A 194 25.65 3.07 -43.59
N GLN A 195 25.03 2.18 -44.35
CA GLN A 195 24.40 0.98 -43.81
C GLN A 195 25.43 -0.16 -43.68
N GLU A 196 26.29 -0.34 -44.69
CA GLU A 196 27.45 -1.24 -44.62
C GLU A 196 28.39 -0.86 -43.45
N GLU A 197 28.69 0.43 -43.28
CA GLU A 197 29.52 0.94 -42.16
C GLU A 197 28.88 0.74 -40.77
N LYS A 198 27.55 0.54 -40.70
CA LYS A 198 26.83 0.18 -39.46
C LYS A 198 26.91 -1.32 -39.18
N GLU A 199 26.74 -2.14 -40.22
CA GLU A 199 26.80 -3.60 -40.11
C GLU A 199 28.23 -4.07 -39.77
N GLU A 200 29.27 -3.43 -40.31
CA GLU A 200 30.68 -3.69 -39.96
C GLU A 200 31.03 -3.30 -38.50
N LYS A 201 30.49 -2.18 -38.00
CA LYS A 201 30.61 -1.78 -36.58
C LYS A 201 29.87 -2.72 -35.64
N GLN A 202 28.77 -3.32 -36.08
CA GLN A 202 28.01 -4.29 -35.27
C GLN A 202 28.68 -5.67 -35.28
N ALA A 203 29.35 -6.06 -36.38
CA ALA A 203 30.18 -7.27 -36.44
C ALA A 203 31.40 -7.18 -35.51
N THR A 204 32.14 -6.07 -35.54
CA THR A 204 33.33 -5.87 -34.69
C THR A 204 33.00 -5.85 -33.18
N LEU A 205 31.91 -5.22 -32.77
CA LEU A 205 31.42 -5.29 -31.37
C LEU A 205 31.06 -6.73 -30.93
N THR A 206 30.70 -7.60 -31.87
CA THR A 206 30.37 -9.00 -31.58
C THR A 206 31.62 -9.86 -31.41
N GLU A 207 32.71 -9.57 -32.12
CA GLU A 207 34.02 -10.25 -31.94
C GLU A 207 34.75 -9.81 -30.64
N GLU A 208 34.68 -8.54 -30.25
CA GLU A 208 35.24 -8.09 -28.96
C GLU A 208 34.52 -8.74 -27.75
N SER A 209 33.21 -8.94 -27.84
CA SER A 209 32.43 -9.65 -26.81
C SER A 209 32.83 -11.13 -26.67
N GLN A 210 33.18 -11.79 -27.78
CA GLN A 210 33.56 -13.22 -27.79
C GLN A 210 35.03 -13.48 -27.43
N THR A 211 35.88 -12.45 -27.42
CA THR A 211 37.30 -12.59 -27.05
C THR A 211 37.57 -12.34 -25.55
N LEU A 212 36.64 -11.73 -24.82
CA LEU A 212 36.78 -11.48 -23.37
C LEU A 212 36.59 -12.74 -22.50
N THR A 213 35.95 -13.80 -23.01
CA THR A 213 35.61 -15.03 -22.24
C THR A 213 36.75 -16.04 -22.08
N LYS A 214 37.99 -15.71 -22.49
CA LYS A 214 39.14 -16.63 -22.43
C LYS A 214 40.44 -15.98 -21.91
N ARG A 215 40.46 -15.56 -20.63
CA ARG A 215 41.73 -15.41 -19.88
C ARG A 215 41.70 -16.11 -18.53
N LYS A 216 42.74 -16.92 -18.33
CA LYS A 216 43.02 -17.89 -17.27
C LYS A 216 42.74 -17.39 -15.84
N ALA A 217 42.14 -18.27 -15.03
CA ALA A 217 42.27 -18.26 -13.58
C ALA A 217 43.70 -18.62 -13.14
N LEU A 218 44.17 -18.04 -12.04
CA LEU A 218 45.34 -18.38 -11.21
C LEU A 218 45.25 -17.52 -9.92
N PRO A 219 45.86 -17.94 -8.79
CA PRO A 219 45.13 -18.73 -7.80
C PRO A 219 44.76 -17.93 -6.54
N SER A 220 43.74 -18.42 -5.84
CA SER A 220 43.42 -18.05 -4.46
C SER A 220 44.37 -18.76 -3.49
N ASP A 221 45.21 -17.99 -2.79
CA ASP A 221 45.74 -18.24 -1.45
C ASP A 221 46.48 -16.94 -1.00
N ASP A 222 46.83 -16.82 0.29
CA ASP A 222 47.49 -15.66 0.91
C ASP A 222 46.69 -14.34 1.01
N LEU A 223 45.52 -14.39 1.66
CA LEU A 223 45.06 -13.28 2.51
C LEU A 223 44.28 -13.73 3.76
N PHE A 224 44.64 -14.89 4.30
CA PHE A 224 44.31 -15.28 5.67
C PHE A 224 45.27 -14.62 6.67
N TYR A 225 44.79 -14.41 7.90
CA TYR A 225 45.50 -13.77 9.03
C TYR A 225 45.69 -12.24 8.97
N LEU A 226 44.58 -11.49 9.13
CA LEU A 226 44.59 -10.27 9.98
C LEU A 226 43.20 -9.83 10.51
N PHE A 227 42.23 -10.76 10.67
CA PHE A 227 40.95 -10.47 11.34
C PHE A 227 40.52 -11.63 12.27
N ALA A 228 41.25 -11.78 13.37
CA ALA A 228 40.81 -12.55 14.53
C ALA A 228 40.58 -11.60 15.70
N ASP A 229 39.42 -10.91 15.69
CA ASP A 229 38.65 -10.41 16.86
C ASP A 229 37.51 -9.47 16.42
N ALA A 230 36.58 -10.00 15.62
CA ALA A 230 35.34 -9.30 15.22
C ALA A 230 34.14 -10.25 15.07
N LYS A 231 34.19 -11.46 15.65
CA LYS A 231 33.27 -12.57 15.30
C LYS A 231 32.15 -12.88 16.31
N LYS A 232 31.83 -11.95 17.23
CA LYS A 232 30.72 -12.08 18.19
C LYS A 232 29.89 -10.81 18.44
N LEU A 233 29.83 -9.88 17.49
CA LEU A 233 28.75 -8.88 17.45
C LEU A 233 28.22 -8.69 16.02
N ALA A 234 26.89 -8.73 15.89
CA ALA A 234 26.09 -8.30 14.74
C ALA A 234 26.45 -8.91 13.36
N PHE A 235 26.00 -10.15 13.11
CA PHE A 235 25.77 -10.63 11.74
C PHE A 235 24.50 -11.51 11.64
N PHE A 236 23.37 -10.93 12.04
CA PHE A 236 22.06 -11.36 11.56
C PHE A 236 21.69 -10.50 10.33
N PRO A 237 21.18 -11.08 9.22
CA PRO A 237 20.73 -10.29 8.09
C PRO A 237 19.44 -9.56 8.46
N PHE A 238 19.48 -8.23 8.49
CA PHE A 238 18.28 -7.41 8.68
C PHE A 238 17.33 -7.45 7.46
N ASP A 239 17.82 -7.97 6.32
CA ASP A 239 17.13 -8.00 5.03
C ASP A 239 15.90 -8.95 5.00
N ASP A 240 15.75 -9.85 5.97
CA ASP A 240 14.67 -10.87 6.04
C ASP A 240 13.49 -10.51 6.98
N LEU A 241 13.56 -9.37 7.68
CA LEU A 241 12.57 -9.02 8.73
C LEU A 241 11.50 -8.02 8.28
N LEU A 242 11.80 -7.13 7.32
CA LEU A 242 10.83 -6.16 6.80
C LEU A 242 10.24 -6.62 5.46
N SER A 243 9.09 -7.28 5.53
CA SER A 243 8.26 -7.66 4.38
C SER A 243 6.77 -7.63 4.75
N PHE A 244 5.88 -7.49 3.76
CA PHE A 244 4.44 -7.53 3.97
C PHE A 244 3.99 -8.87 4.57
N SER A 245 4.66 -9.97 4.20
CA SER A 245 4.33 -11.30 4.71
C SER A 245 4.72 -11.48 6.19
N LYS A 246 5.78 -10.81 6.68
CA LYS A 246 6.09 -10.78 8.12
C LYS A 246 5.05 -9.95 8.88
N ALA A 247 4.73 -8.74 8.40
CA ALA A 247 3.69 -7.88 9.00
C ALA A 247 2.31 -8.58 9.09
N LEU A 248 1.97 -9.43 8.11
CA LEU A 248 0.76 -10.25 8.14
C LEU A 248 0.80 -11.36 9.20
N ASN A 249 1.95 -12.01 9.41
CA ASN A 249 2.13 -12.99 10.49
C ASN A 249 2.06 -12.32 11.87
N ASP A 250 2.68 -11.14 12.03
CA ASP A 250 2.64 -10.37 13.28
C ASP A 250 1.20 -9.97 13.65
N LEU A 251 0.43 -9.52 12.67
CA LEU A 251 -1.00 -9.22 12.85
C LEU A 251 -1.81 -10.47 13.24
N ALA A 252 -1.53 -11.63 12.62
CA ALA A 252 -2.20 -12.89 12.96
C ALA A 252 -1.84 -13.38 14.38
N ALA A 253 -0.58 -13.25 14.79
CA ALA A 253 -0.11 -13.58 16.13
C ALA A 253 -0.74 -12.65 17.18
N PHE A 254 -0.74 -11.34 16.94
CA PHE A 254 -1.39 -10.35 17.81
C PHE A 254 -2.89 -10.62 17.98
N ILE A 255 -3.61 -10.89 16.88
CA ILE A 255 -5.04 -11.22 16.92
C ILE A 255 -5.29 -12.52 17.71
N SER A 256 -4.42 -13.52 17.55
CA SER A 256 -4.53 -14.78 18.31
C SER A 256 -4.36 -14.54 19.81
N TYR A 257 -3.35 -13.76 20.21
CA TYR A 257 -3.12 -13.35 21.60
C TYR A 257 -4.31 -12.58 22.18
N ILE A 258 -4.85 -11.59 21.46
CA ILE A 258 -6.03 -10.83 21.92
C ILE A 258 -7.25 -11.74 22.10
N LYS A 259 -7.52 -12.64 21.15
CA LYS A 259 -8.66 -13.59 21.25
C LYS A 259 -8.51 -14.54 22.43
N GLN A 260 -7.30 -15.02 22.72
CA GLN A 260 -7.01 -15.82 23.93
C GLN A 260 -7.21 -15.02 25.22
N LYS A 261 -6.65 -13.80 25.27
CA LYS A 261 -6.76 -12.92 26.44
C LYS A 261 -8.22 -12.56 26.75
N THR A 262 -9.00 -12.16 25.75
CA THR A 262 -10.43 -11.82 25.92
C THR A 262 -11.25 -13.03 26.38
N ALA A 263 -10.96 -14.24 25.89
CA ALA A 263 -11.63 -15.45 26.36
C ALA A 263 -11.28 -15.81 27.81
N ALA A 264 -10.05 -15.52 28.26
CA ALA A 264 -9.61 -15.77 29.63
C ALA A 264 -10.13 -14.74 30.65
N GLU A 265 -10.29 -13.48 30.24
CA GLU A 265 -10.77 -12.39 31.12
C GLU A 265 -12.27 -12.51 31.49
N ASP A 266 -13.08 -13.19 30.68
CA ASP A 266 -14.55 -13.29 30.86
C ASP A 266 -15.02 -14.48 31.74
N GLY A 267 -14.15 -15.01 32.61
CA GLY A 267 -14.57 -15.89 33.71
C GLY A 267 -14.73 -17.39 33.41
N GLY A 268 -14.37 -17.86 32.21
CA GLY A 268 -13.80 -19.21 32.05
C GLY A 268 -14.71 -20.41 31.75
N GLU A 269 -15.99 -20.27 31.42
CA GLU A 269 -16.82 -21.43 30.95
C GLU A 269 -17.57 -21.25 29.61
N ASP A 270 -17.88 -20.04 29.13
CA ASP A 270 -18.86 -19.86 28.02
C ASP A 270 -18.35 -19.17 26.73
N ILE A 271 -17.16 -18.56 26.75
CA ILE A 271 -16.52 -17.93 25.57
C ILE A 271 -15.13 -18.54 25.33
N ARG A 272 -14.94 -19.12 24.15
CA ARG A 272 -13.65 -19.67 23.69
C ARG A 272 -12.98 -18.70 22.70
N PRO A 273 -11.67 -18.77 22.43
CA PRO A 273 -11.00 -17.83 21.52
C PRO A 273 -11.63 -17.76 20.12
N GLU A 274 -12.09 -18.88 19.55
CA GLU A 274 -12.78 -18.93 18.26
C GLU A 274 -14.14 -18.19 18.27
N ASP A 275 -14.69 -17.91 19.46
CA ASP A 275 -15.99 -17.27 19.65
C ASP A 275 -15.90 -15.74 19.66
N VAL A 276 -14.68 -15.18 19.67
CA VAL A 276 -14.39 -13.74 19.59
C VAL A 276 -14.26 -13.29 18.13
N PRO A 277 -15.21 -12.52 17.57
CA PRO A 277 -15.14 -12.02 16.20
C PRO A 277 -14.21 -10.80 16.09
N VAL A 278 -13.27 -10.84 15.14
CA VAL A 278 -12.33 -9.73 14.88
C VAL A 278 -12.49 -9.23 13.46
N VAL A 279 -12.72 -7.92 13.27
CA VAL A 279 -12.72 -7.28 11.95
C VAL A 279 -11.49 -6.38 11.87
N VAL A 280 -10.72 -6.49 10.79
CA VAL A 280 -9.53 -5.64 10.55
C VAL A 280 -9.88 -4.49 9.61
N PHE A 281 -9.21 -3.36 9.78
CA PHE A 281 -9.52 -2.13 9.05
C PHE A 281 -8.23 -1.45 8.63
N GLY A 282 -8.19 -0.94 7.41
CA GLY A 282 -7.08 -0.11 6.98
C GLY A 282 -7.41 0.76 5.77
N CYS A 283 -6.58 1.78 5.62
CA CYS A 283 -6.50 2.71 4.51
C CYS A 283 -5.15 2.49 3.82
N SER A 284 -5.04 2.66 2.50
CA SER A 284 -3.76 2.58 1.77
C SER A 284 -3.06 1.21 1.94
N TYR A 285 -1.74 1.18 2.15
CA TYR A 285 -1.00 -0.06 2.47
C TYR A 285 -1.60 -0.84 3.66
N PRO A 286 -1.92 -0.23 4.83
CA PRO A 286 -2.69 -0.90 5.89
C PRO A 286 -4.02 -1.52 5.43
N GLY A 287 -4.73 -0.90 4.48
CA GLY A 287 -5.97 -1.46 3.92
C GLY A 287 -5.71 -2.63 2.95
N SER A 288 -4.54 -2.64 2.32
CA SER A 288 -4.06 -3.77 1.52
C SER A 288 -3.70 -4.94 2.43
N LEU A 289 -2.95 -4.68 3.52
CA LEU A 289 -2.72 -5.65 4.59
C LEU A 289 -4.02 -6.19 5.19
N ALA A 290 -5.04 -5.36 5.42
CA ALA A 290 -6.34 -5.81 5.92
C ALA A 290 -7.02 -6.82 4.96
N ALA A 291 -6.99 -6.56 3.65
CA ALA A 291 -7.51 -7.48 2.64
C ALA A 291 -6.69 -8.79 2.56
N TYR A 292 -5.36 -8.69 2.53
CA TYR A 292 -4.47 -9.86 2.52
C TYR A 292 -4.62 -10.71 3.79
N ALA A 293 -4.76 -10.08 4.96
CA ALA A 293 -4.90 -10.77 6.24
C ALA A 293 -6.22 -11.56 6.31
N ARG A 294 -7.34 -10.97 5.86
CA ARG A 294 -8.62 -11.70 5.78
C ARG A 294 -8.57 -12.83 4.76
N ALA A 295 -7.84 -12.68 3.66
CA ALA A 295 -7.64 -13.73 2.68
C ALA A 295 -6.77 -14.90 3.19
N LYS A 296 -5.68 -14.61 3.91
CA LYS A 296 -4.71 -15.60 4.41
C LYS A 296 -5.11 -16.27 5.75
N TYR A 297 -5.78 -15.55 6.66
CA TYR A 297 -6.18 -16.06 7.98
C TYR A 297 -7.70 -16.02 8.22
N PRO A 298 -8.52 -16.64 7.36
CA PRO A 298 -9.98 -16.53 7.43
C PRO A 298 -10.62 -17.22 8.65
N ALA A 299 -9.86 -17.99 9.44
CA ALA A 299 -10.29 -18.54 10.72
C ALA A 299 -10.09 -17.57 11.91
N LEU A 300 -9.13 -16.64 11.81
CA LEU A 300 -8.82 -15.69 12.89
C LEU A 300 -9.63 -14.40 12.77
N ILE A 301 -9.71 -13.85 11.55
CA ILE A 301 -10.25 -12.54 11.22
C ILE A 301 -11.62 -12.73 10.55
N LEU A 302 -12.74 -12.29 11.14
CA LEU A 302 -14.09 -12.42 10.59
C LEU A 302 -14.29 -11.66 9.26
N GLY A 303 -13.69 -10.49 9.11
CA GLY A 303 -13.84 -9.64 7.91
C GLY A 303 -12.82 -8.51 7.84
N ALA A 304 -12.77 -7.81 6.71
CA ALA A 304 -11.84 -6.70 6.49
C ALA A 304 -12.50 -5.50 5.79
N ILE A 305 -12.11 -4.30 6.21
CA ILE A 305 -12.37 -3.04 5.49
C ILE A 305 -11.07 -2.56 4.86
N SER A 306 -11.09 -2.38 3.54
CA SER A 306 -9.93 -2.12 2.69
C SER A 306 -10.18 -0.81 1.91
N SER A 307 -9.85 0.33 2.51
CA SER A 307 -10.03 1.65 1.89
C SER A 307 -8.81 2.05 1.07
N SER A 308 -9.04 2.55 -0.15
CA SER A 308 -8.02 3.16 -1.02
C SER A 308 -6.75 2.31 -1.14
N SER A 309 -6.93 0.99 -1.24
CA SER A 309 -5.90 -0.01 -0.97
C SER A 309 -5.26 -0.53 -2.27
N PRO A 310 -4.01 -0.16 -2.59
CA PRO A 310 -3.31 -0.69 -3.76
C PRO A 310 -2.92 -2.15 -3.52
N VAL A 311 -3.84 -3.07 -3.81
CA VAL A 311 -3.64 -4.52 -3.66
C VAL A 311 -2.81 -5.14 -4.80
N GLU A 312 -2.75 -4.47 -5.95
CA GLU A 312 -1.89 -4.83 -7.07
C GLU A 312 -0.59 -4.00 -7.03
N ALA A 313 0.53 -4.68 -6.80
CA ALA A 313 1.87 -4.13 -6.93
C ALA A 313 2.16 -3.75 -8.39
N SER A 314 2.87 -2.64 -8.64
CA SER A 314 3.18 -2.18 -9.99
C SER A 314 4.57 -1.56 -10.09
N ALA A 315 5.37 -2.06 -11.04
CA ALA A 315 6.70 -1.53 -11.32
C ALA A 315 6.69 -0.26 -12.20
N LEU A 316 5.57 0.05 -12.85
CA LEU A 316 5.43 1.15 -13.81
C LEU A 316 4.04 1.76 -13.63
N PHE A 317 3.90 2.64 -12.64
CA PHE A 317 2.60 3.15 -12.23
C PHE A 317 2.30 4.50 -12.89
N THR A 318 1.86 4.47 -14.15
CA THR A 318 1.55 5.69 -14.93
C THR A 318 0.18 6.28 -14.60
N GLU A 319 -0.76 5.43 -14.18
CA GLU A 319 -2.17 5.73 -13.92
C GLU A 319 -2.35 6.70 -12.73
N TYR A 320 -1.34 6.78 -11.86
CA TYR A 320 -1.24 7.76 -10.78
C TYR A 320 -1.27 9.19 -11.33
N ASP A 321 -0.29 9.51 -12.17
CA ASP A 321 -0.16 10.84 -12.80
C ASP A 321 -1.29 11.10 -13.82
N GLN A 322 -1.78 10.07 -14.52
CA GLN A 322 -2.98 10.20 -15.36
C GLN A 322 -4.19 10.67 -14.53
N THR A 323 -4.34 10.15 -13.31
CA THR A 323 -5.39 10.58 -12.38
C THR A 323 -5.15 11.98 -11.85
N VAL A 324 -3.92 12.33 -11.48
CA VAL A 324 -3.55 13.71 -11.10
C VAL A 324 -3.93 14.70 -12.20
N ARG A 325 -3.53 14.43 -13.46
CA ARG A 325 -3.88 15.26 -14.63
C ARG A 325 -5.40 15.33 -14.87
N ARG A 326 -6.13 14.23 -14.71
CA ARG A 326 -7.60 14.18 -14.90
C ARG A 326 -8.37 14.99 -13.84
N VAL A 327 -7.87 15.03 -12.61
CA VAL A 327 -8.59 15.60 -11.46
C VAL A 327 -8.30 17.09 -11.28
N LEU A 328 -7.12 17.57 -11.66
CA LEU A 328 -6.80 18.99 -11.66
C LEU A 328 -7.59 19.75 -12.75
N PRO A 329 -7.99 21.02 -12.52
CA PRO A 329 -8.54 21.89 -13.56
C PRO A 329 -7.58 22.07 -14.74
N LEU A 330 -8.10 22.16 -15.97
CA LEU A 330 -7.28 22.21 -17.19
C LEU A 330 -6.23 23.32 -17.19
N GLU A 331 -6.62 24.56 -16.88
CA GLU A 331 -5.72 25.72 -16.77
C GLU A 331 -4.60 25.49 -15.74
N CYS A 332 -4.91 24.79 -14.64
CA CYS A 332 -3.94 24.44 -13.60
C CYS A 332 -2.96 23.36 -14.09
N VAL A 333 -3.46 22.36 -14.82
CA VAL A 333 -2.65 21.34 -15.49
C VAL A 333 -1.69 21.97 -16.49
N GLU A 334 -2.16 22.89 -17.34
CA GLU A 334 -1.38 23.56 -18.37
C GLU A 334 -0.26 24.42 -17.74
N ASN A 335 -0.60 25.25 -16.75
CA ASN A 335 0.38 26.06 -16.02
C ASN A 335 1.42 25.22 -15.27
N ILE A 336 1.02 24.12 -14.59
CA ILE A 336 1.97 23.21 -13.93
C ILE A 336 2.86 22.52 -14.97
N THR A 337 2.31 22.05 -16.09
CA THR A 337 3.09 21.38 -17.14
C THR A 337 4.12 22.34 -17.75
N ALA A 338 3.73 23.58 -18.04
CA ALA A 338 4.63 24.62 -18.53
C ALA A 338 5.72 24.95 -17.49
N ALA A 339 5.35 25.19 -16.23
CA ALA A 339 6.30 25.47 -15.16
C ALA A 339 7.28 24.30 -14.93
N THR A 340 6.83 23.04 -14.95
CA THR A 340 7.71 21.86 -14.87
C THR A 340 8.71 21.81 -16.02
N ALA A 341 8.31 22.14 -17.25
CA ALA A 341 9.22 22.20 -18.40
C ALA A 341 10.29 23.29 -18.23
N VAL A 342 9.91 24.47 -17.73
CA VAL A 342 10.82 25.59 -17.44
C VAL A 342 11.79 25.23 -16.29
N VAL A 343 11.28 24.62 -15.21
CA VAL A 343 12.09 24.08 -14.11
C VAL A 343 13.12 23.09 -14.64
N GLN A 344 12.72 22.11 -15.46
CA GLN A 344 13.63 21.14 -16.05
C GLN A 344 14.69 21.80 -16.95
N LYS A 345 14.30 22.71 -17.85
CA LYS A 345 15.21 23.52 -18.70
C LYS A 345 16.27 24.25 -17.85
N ARG A 346 15.86 24.86 -16.73
CA ARG A 346 16.74 25.60 -15.82
C ARG A 346 17.61 24.69 -14.94
N LEU A 347 17.10 23.55 -14.50
CA LEU A 347 17.86 22.58 -13.70
C LEU A 347 19.05 21.98 -14.47
N PHE A 348 18.93 21.80 -15.79
CA PHE A 348 19.98 21.17 -16.60
C PHE A 348 20.85 22.14 -17.42
N SER A 349 20.69 23.46 -17.27
CA SER A 349 21.47 24.45 -18.03
C SER A 349 22.83 24.79 -17.41
N SER A 350 22.92 24.91 -16.08
CA SER A 350 24.20 25.06 -15.35
C SER A 350 24.06 24.66 -13.88
N ASP A 351 25.18 24.58 -13.16
CA ASP A 351 25.21 24.36 -11.71
C ASP A 351 24.57 25.50 -10.92
N GLU A 352 24.83 26.74 -11.34
CA GLU A 352 24.31 27.95 -10.70
C GLU A 352 22.81 28.11 -10.97
N ALA A 353 22.35 27.73 -12.18
CA ALA A 353 20.94 27.70 -12.51
C ALA A 353 20.19 26.66 -11.66
N ALA A 354 20.75 25.45 -11.51
CA ALA A 354 20.16 24.42 -10.67
C ALA A 354 20.09 24.80 -9.18
N ALA A 355 21.14 25.44 -8.66
CA ALA A 355 21.14 25.98 -7.29
C ALA A 355 20.08 27.10 -7.11
N ARG A 356 19.91 27.99 -8.10
CA ARG A 356 18.85 29.02 -8.07
C ARG A 356 17.45 28.41 -8.06
N VAL A 357 17.20 27.37 -8.87
CA VAL A 357 15.91 26.66 -8.84
C VAL A 357 15.67 26.02 -7.47
N ALA A 358 16.65 25.29 -6.90
CA ALA A 358 16.51 24.72 -5.56
C ALA A 358 16.14 25.78 -4.51
N ALA A 359 16.79 26.94 -4.54
CA ALA A 359 16.48 28.07 -3.65
C ALA A 359 15.09 28.69 -3.90
N GLN A 360 14.64 28.77 -5.16
CA GLN A 360 13.27 29.22 -5.48
C GLN A 360 12.22 28.32 -4.82
N PHE A 361 12.42 27.01 -4.79
CA PHE A 361 11.55 26.06 -4.09
C PHE A 361 11.77 26.00 -2.57
N GLY A 362 12.90 26.53 -2.06
CA GLY A 362 13.27 26.48 -0.65
C GLY A 362 13.93 25.16 -0.25
N CYS A 363 14.56 24.47 -1.20
CA CYS A 363 15.18 23.15 -1.05
C CYS A 363 16.72 23.17 -1.18
N ASP A 364 17.35 24.34 -1.26
CA ASP A 364 18.79 24.49 -1.50
C ASP A 364 19.70 23.93 -0.41
N ALA A 365 19.22 23.88 0.84
CA ALA A 365 19.91 23.25 1.96
C ALA A 365 19.76 21.71 1.99
N ASP A 366 18.67 21.19 1.43
CA ASP A 366 18.20 19.80 1.65
C ASP A 366 18.35 18.90 0.42
N VAL A 367 18.36 19.49 -0.78
CA VAL A 367 18.43 18.79 -2.07
C VAL A 367 19.62 19.34 -2.86
N PRO A 368 20.81 18.72 -2.75
CA PRO A 368 21.94 19.04 -3.60
C PRO A 368 21.55 18.84 -5.08
N THR A 369 22.09 19.66 -5.99
CA THR A 369 21.74 19.66 -7.41
C THR A 369 22.95 19.52 -8.35
N LYS A 370 24.01 18.86 -7.89
CA LYS A 370 25.27 18.72 -8.67
C LYS A 370 25.19 17.61 -9.70
N THR A 371 24.79 16.40 -9.29
CA THR A 371 24.70 15.23 -10.19
C THR A 371 23.37 15.17 -10.96
N LEU A 372 23.28 14.26 -11.94
CA LEU A 372 22.03 13.98 -12.67
C LEU A 372 20.91 13.56 -11.71
N ASP A 373 21.14 12.50 -10.93
CA ASP A 373 20.11 11.95 -10.04
C ASP A 373 19.69 12.93 -8.94
N GLN A 374 20.59 13.82 -8.52
CA GLN A 374 20.32 14.95 -7.61
C GLN A 374 19.35 15.97 -8.20
N ARG A 375 19.50 16.34 -9.48
CA ARG A 375 18.57 17.24 -10.18
C ARG A 375 17.21 16.57 -10.41
N ILE A 376 17.19 15.25 -10.65
CA ILE A 376 15.96 14.46 -10.76
C ILE A 376 15.27 14.32 -9.40
N ALA A 377 16.00 14.16 -8.29
CA ALA A 377 15.42 14.14 -6.95
C ALA A 377 14.66 15.44 -6.62
N LEU A 378 15.17 16.60 -7.04
CA LEU A 378 14.43 17.86 -6.90
C LEU A 378 13.16 17.90 -7.76
N LEU A 379 13.18 17.34 -8.98
CA LEU A 379 11.98 17.17 -9.80
C LEU A 379 10.96 16.23 -9.13
N TYR A 380 11.43 15.15 -8.49
CA TYR A 380 10.57 14.21 -7.75
C TYR A 380 9.86 14.94 -6.60
N VAL A 381 10.60 15.67 -5.76
CA VAL A 381 10.05 16.46 -4.64
C VAL A 381 8.97 17.44 -5.11
N ILE A 382 9.19 18.14 -6.23
CA ILE A 382 8.22 19.06 -6.83
C ILE A 382 6.97 18.32 -7.32
N ALA A 383 7.14 17.17 -7.99
CA ALA A 383 6.04 16.37 -8.53
C ALA A 383 5.19 15.72 -7.43
N ASP A 384 5.80 15.24 -6.35
CA ASP A 384 5.10 14.54 -5.26
C ASP A 384 4.31 15.51 -4.38
N MET A 385 4.87 16.70 -4.09
CA MET A 385 4.12 17.78 -3.44
C MET A 385 2.96 18.30 -4.30
N THR A 386 3.12 18.32 -5.63
CA THR A 386 2.02 18.66 -6.55
C THR A 386 0.94 17.58 -6.54
N SER A 387 1.34 16.30 -6.60
CA SER A 387 0.42 15.14 -6.60
C SER A 387 -0.32 14.99 -5.27
N SER A 388 0.33 15.32 -4.15
CA SER A 388 -0.24 15.34 -2.80
C SER A 388 -1.48 16.24 -2.69
N ALA A 389 -1.57 17.29 -3.52
CA ALA A 389 -2.74 18.17 -3.57
C ALA A 389 -3.99 17.43 -4.07
N VAL A 390 -3.83 16.46 -4.97
CA VAL A 390 -4.91 15.58 -5.45
C VAL A 390 -5.13 14.45 -4.46
N GLN A 391 -4.08 13.69 -4.11
CA GLN A 391 -4.19 12.49 -3.27
C GLN A 391 -4.92 12.77 -1.95
N TYR A 392 -4.55 13.86 -1.25
CA TYR A 392 -5.08 14.16 0.08
C TYR A 392 -6.18 15.23 0.10
N ASN A 393 -6.79 15.54 -1.05
CA ASN A 393 -7.89 16.49 -1.12
C ASN A 393 -9.12 15.97 -0.34
N ARG A 394 -9.69 16.80 0.53
CA ARG A 394 -10.81 16.42 1.41
C ARG A 394 -11.77 17.59 1.68
N PRO A 395 -12.42 18.14 0.64
CA PRO A 395 -13.37 19.24 0.80
C PRO A 395 -14.58 18.83 1.68
N PRO A 396 -15.21 19.78 2.39
CA PRO A 396 -14.80 21.18 2.55
C PRO A 396 -13.65 21.37 3.56
N THR A 397 -13.25 20.32 4.29
CA THR A 397 -12.31 20.43 5.42
C THR A 397 -10.85 20.67 5.03
N ARG A 398 -10.46 20.29 3.81
CA ARG A 398 -9.10 20.44 3.27
C ARG A 398 -9.14 20.51 1.73
N PRO A 399 -9.56 21.66 1.15
CA PRO A 399 -9.67 21.87 -0.30
C PRO A 399 -8.28 22.17 -0.90
N LEU A 400 -7.47 21.12 -1.04
CA LEU A 400 -6.06 21.22 -1.47
C LEU A 400 -5.93 21.53 -2.95
N ILE A 401 -6.80 20.99 -3.81
CA ILE A 401 -6.77 21.25 -5.26
C ILE A 401 -7.02 22.74 -5.52
N GLU A 402 -8.06 23.28 -4.89
CA GLU A 402 -8.44 24.68 -5.00
C GLU A 402 -7.32 25.58 -4.44
N LYS A 403 -6.73 25.21 -3.29
CA LYS A 403 -5.62 25.96 -2.70
C LYS A 403 -4.37 25.93 -3.58
N ALA A 404 -4.01 24.77 -4.12
CA ALA A 404 -2.85 24.59 -5.01
C ALA A 404 -3.02 25.38 -6.31
N CYS A 405 -4.14 25.19 -7.01
CA CYS A 405 -4.41 25.86 -8.29
C CYS A 405 -4.60 27.38 -8.16
N SER A 406 -5.03 27.89 -6.99
CA SER A 406 -5.08 29.33 -6.72
C SER A 406 -3.71 30.03 -6.78
N CYS A 407 -2.60 29.27 -6.83
CA CYS A 407 -1.27 29.84 -7.04
C CYS A 407 -1.06 30.40 -8.46
N PHE A 408 -1.86 29.97 -9.45
CA PHE A 408 -1.79 30.44 -10.83
C PHE A 408 -2.88 31.46 -11.19
N SER A 409 -3.92 31.59 -10.37
CA SER A 409 -5.01 32.55 -10.57
C SER A 409 -4.51 34.00 -10.58
N GLY A 410 -4.86 34.75 -11.62
CA GLY A 410 -4.34 36.10 -11.90
C GLY A 410 -3.43 36.16 -13.13
N ARG A 411 -3.10 35.00 -13.73
CA ARG A 411 -2.64 34.89 -15.12
C ARG A 411 -3.85 34.96 -16.05
N GLU A 412 -4.31 36.16 -16.41
CA GLU A 412 -5.35 36.29 -17.42
C GLU A 412 -4.86 35.74 -18.77
N GLU A 413 -5.70 34.97 -19.47
CA GLU A 413 -5.47 34.62 -20.87
C GLU A 413 -5.25 35.92 -21.65
N GLY A 414 -4.12 36.01 -22.35
CA GLY A 414 -3.60 37.30 -22.80
C GLY A 414 -4.60 38.13 -23.61
N GLU A 415 -4.99 39.29 -23.07
CA GLU A 415 -5.41 40.41 -23.91
C GLU A 415 -4.32 40.64 -24.96
N GLY A 416 -4.72 40.74 -26.23
CA GLY A 416 -3.79 40.81 -27.35
C GLY A 416 -2.95 42.08 -27.35
N VAL A 417 -1.81 42.05 -26.66
CA VAL A 417 -0.82 43.13 -26.65
C VAL A 417 0.33 42.78 -27.59
N SER A 418 0.36 43.46 -28.74
CA SER A 418 1.54 43.51 -29.61
C SER A 418 2.65 44.33 -28.92
N GLY A 419 3.40 43.68 -28.04
CA GLY A 419 4.55 44.24 -27.36
C GLY A 419 5.49 43.12 -26.92
N HIS A 420 6.80 43.32 -27.06
CA HIS A 420 7.80 42.34 -26.66
C HIS A 420 7.88 42.24 -25.13
N ILE A 421 6.98 41.44 -24.55
CA ILE A 421 7.18 40.82 -23.24
C ILE A 421 8.22 39.72 -23.46
N ASN A 422 9.26 39.68 -22.63
CA ASN A 422 10.34 38.70 -22.79
C ASN A 422 9.87 37.33 -22.30
N ASP A 423 10.13 36.29 -23.11
CA ASP A 423 9.90 34.86 -22.80
C ASP A 423 10.35 34.51 -21.37
N ASP A 424 11.53 35.01 -20.97
CA ASP A 424 12.13 34.81 -19.65
C ASP A 424 11.28 35.34 -18.47
N GLN A 425 10.46 36.37 -18.67
CA GLN A 425 9.61 36.95 -17.60
C GLN A 425 8.34 36.13 -17.34
N ASP A 426 7.79 35.48 -18.37
CA ASP A 426 6.68 34.55 -18.21
C ASP A 426 7.18 33.22 -17.61
N ASP A 427 8.34 32.73 -18.07
CA ASP A 427 9.08 31.61 -17.46
C ASP A 427 9.33 31.84 -15.94
N ASP A 428 9.74 33.04 -15.52
CA ASP A 428 9.95 33.37 -14.11
C ASP A 428 8.66 33.31 -13.28
N ALA A 429 7.56 33.88 -13.79
CA ALA A 429 6.27 33.89 -13.10
C ALA A 429 5.63 32.48 -13.02
N LEU A 430 5.84 31.63 -14.03
CA LEU A 430 5.46 30.21 -14.01
C LEU A 430 6.17 29.47 -12.86
N VAL A 431 7.49 29.61 -12.76
CA VAL A 431 8.30 28.94 -11.74
C VAL A 431 7.97 29.47 -10.34
N GLU A 432 7.74 30.77 -10.17
CA GLU A 432 7.33 31.33 -8.88
C GLU A 432 5.96 30.78 -8.42
N SER A 433 4.99 30.67 -9.33
CA SER A 433 3.66 30.12 -9.04
C SER A 433 3.73 28.64 -8.64
N LEU A 434 4.55 27.83 -9.34
CA LEU A 434 4.78 26.43 -8.98
C LEU A 434 5.54 26.29 -7.65
N ALA A 435 6.53 27.14 -7.38
CA ALA A 435 7.25 27.16 -6.12
C ALA A 435 6.34 27.56 -4.93
N LYS A 436 5.39 28.47 -5.16
CA LYS A 436 4.35 28.85 -4.18
C LYS A 436 3.41 27.67 -3.89
N LEU A 437 2.98 26.92 -4.91
CA LEU A 437 2.19 25.71 -4.77
C LEU A 437 2.93 24.67 -3.90
N VAL A 438 4.16 24.33 -4.26
CA VAL A 438 4.98 23.34 -3.53
C VAL A 438 5.20 23.75 -2.08
N LYS A 439 5.51 25.03 -1.80
CA LYS A 439 5.65 25.54 -0.42
C LYS A 439 4.37 25.48 0.40
N ILE A 440 3.22 25.75 -0.22
CA ILE A 440 1.91 25.56 0.42
C ILE A 440 1.66 24.09 0.74
N MET A 441 2.04 23.19 -0.15
CA MET A 441 1.87 21.75 0.03
C MET A 441 2.78 21.18 1.12
N PHE A 442 4.04 21.64 1.23
CA PHE A 442 4.89 21.32 2.39
C PHE A 442 4.24 21.71 3.73
N GLN A 443 3.67 22.92 3.81
CA GLN A 443 2.98 23.39 5.02
C GLN A 443 1.73 22.55 5.35
N GLU A 444 0.94 22.20 4.32
CA GLU A 444 -0.24 21.34 4.47
C GLU A 444 0.13 19.94 4.93
N MET A 445 1.15 19.33 4.32
CA MET A 445 1.60 17.96 4.60
C MET A 445 2.47 17.85 5.85
N ARG A 446 2.96 18.97 6.38
CA ARG A 446 3.89 19.05 7.54
C ARG A 446 5.20 18.30 7.29
N THR A 447 5.71 18.46 6.08
CA THR A 447 6.91 17.78 5.56
C THR A 447 7.87 18.82 4.97
N THR A 448 9.10 18.43 4.66
CA THR A 448 10.16 19.31 4.14
C THR A 448 10.80 18.76 2.88
N CYS A 449 11.57 19.58 2.16
CA CYS A 449 12.35 19.09 1.02
C CYS A 449 13.30 17.95 1.41
N LYS A 450 13.77 17.89 2.66
CA LYS A 450 14.61 16.81 3.17
C LYS A 450 13.85 15.50 3.36
N ASP A 451 12.64 15.57 3.91
CA ASP A 451 11.81 14.39 4.20
C ASP A 451 11.35 13.70 2.90
N GLU A 452 11.05 14.50 1.86
CA GLU A 452 10.62 14.01 0.54
C GLU A 452 11.78 13.67 -0.43
N ASN A 453 13.02 14.02 -0.07
CA ASN A 453 14.19 13.72 -0.89
C ASN A 453 14.65 12.28 -0.67
N MET A 454 14.35 11.38 -1.61
CA MET A 454 14.81 9.98 -1.54
C MET A 454 16.31 9.84 -1.23
N LEU A 455 17.17 10.70 -1.80
CA LEU A 455 18.62 10.65 -1.59
C LEU A 455 19.03 11.01 -0.15
N ALA A 456 18.15 11.62 0.64
CA ALA A 456 18.38 11.93 2.06
C ALA A 456 17.95 10.79 3.01
N LEU A 457 17.31 9.72 2.51
CA LEU A 457 16.85 8.57 3.30
C LEU A 457 17.98 7.57 3.62
N THR A 458 19.17 8.08 3.94
CA THR A 458 20.36 7.29 4.29
C THR A 458 20.44 6.94 5.76
N ASP A 459 19.74 7.66 6.64
CA ASP A 459 19.73 7.41 8.08
C ASP A 459 18.99 6.10 8.40
N THR A 460 19.67 5.17 9.06
CA THR A 460 19.13 3.87 9.47
C THR A 460 18.57 3.88 10.90
N ALA A 461 18.61 5.01 11.61
CA ALA A 461 18.03 5.12 12.94
C ALA A 461 16.50 4.95 12.91
N LEU A 462 15.99 4.10 13.80
CA LEU A 462 14.56 4.01 14.10
C LEU A 462 14.15 5.17 15.02
N GLY A 463 13.04 5.83 14.71
CA GLY A 463 12.52 6.90 15.55
C GLY A 463 11.27 7.58 14.98
N PRO A 464 10.72 8.59 15.67
CA PRO A 464 9.48 9.28 15.27
C PRO A 464 9.64 10.26 14.10
N GLN A 465 10.82 10.34 13.47
CA GLN A 465 11.11 11.25 12.36
C GLN A 465 10.44 10.76 11.06
N PRO A 466 9.81 11.64 10.25
CA PRO A 466 9.16 11.23 8.99
C PRO A 466 10.08 10.43 8.06
N ALA A 467 11.34 10.85 7.92
CA ALA A 467 12.36 10.17 7.13
C ALA A 467 12.60 8.69 7.54
N SER A 468 12.41 8.31 8.80
CA SER A 468 12.56 6.91 9.24
C SER A 468 11.47 6.03 8.63
N SER A 469 10.21 6.46 8.73
CA SER A 469 9.07 5.78 8.08
C SER A 469 9.17 5.79 6.55
N ALA A 470 9.59 6.91 5.97
CA ALA A 470 9.78 7.03 4.51
C ALA A 470 10.86 6.06 4.00
N ARG A 471 11.97 5.89 4.73
CA ARG A 471 13.02 4.93 4.38
C ARG A 471 12.52 3.47 4.43
N LEU A 472 11.76 3.11 5.46
CA LEU A 472 11.18 1.76 5.59
C LEU A 472 10.17 1.48 4.47
N TRP A 473 9.34 2.46 4.11
CA TRP A 473 8.43 2.37 2.97
C TRP A 473 9.19 2.23 1.65
N LEU A 474 10.23 3.03 1.43
CA LEU A 474 11.04 2.96 0.21
C LEU A 474 11.76 1.61 0.08
N TRP A 475 12.19 0.98 1.18
CA TRP A 475 12.68 -0.40 1.16
C TRP A 475 11.61 -1.37 0.65
N GLN A 476 10.38 -1.32 1.18
CA GLN A 476 9.30 -2.19 0.71
C GLN A 476 8.91 -1.91 -0.76
N SER A 477 8.99 -0.66 -1.22
CA SER A 477 8.85 -0.31 -2.64
C SER A 477 9.95 -0.95 -3.50
N CYS A 478 11.22 -0.90 -3.07
CA CYS A 478 12.33 -1.54 -3.77
C CYS A 478 12.28 -3.08 -3.75
N ALA A 479 11.93 -3.67 -2.60
CA ALA A 479 12.03 -5.11 -2.35
C ALA A 479 10.76 -5.91 -2.68
N GLU A 480 9.58 -5.27 -2.69
CA GLU A 480 8.30 -5.98 -2.83
C GLU A 480 7.36 -5.33 -3.87
N PHE A 481 6.98 -4.07 -3.68
CA PHE A 481 5.77 -3.53 -4.33
C PHE A 481 6.00 -2.72 -5.62
N GLY A 482 7.19 -2.14 -5.79
CA GLY A 482 7.41 -1.03 -6.71
C GLY A 482 6.62 0.20 -6.27
N PHE A 483 5.46 0.40 -6.90
CA PHE A 483 4.66 1.63 -6.88
C PHE A 483 5.37 2.86 -7.46
N TRP A 484 6.27 2.64 -8.42
CA TRP A 484 7.03 3.71 -9.07
C TRP A 484 6.15 4.58 -9.95
N GLN A 485 5.88 5.79 -9.47
CA GLN A 485 5.08 6.80 -10.15
C GLN A 485 5.91 7.39 -11.29
N VAL A 486 5.62 6.95 -12.52
CA VAL A 486 6.39 7.31 -13.72
C VAL A 486 5.49 8.08 -14.69
N ALA A 487 6.05 9.10 -15.33
CA ALA A 487 5.27 10.02 -16.14
C ALA A 487 4.63 9.34 -17.39
N PRO A 488 3.30 9.35 -17.56
CA PRO A 488 2.67 9.07 -18.85
C PRO A 488 3.04 10.17 -19.89
N PRO A 489 2.87 9.93 -21.20
CA PRO A 489 3.22 10.89 -22.26
C PRO A 489 2.72 12.32 -22.00
N GLU A 490 1.48 12.46 -21.54
CA GLU A 490 0.92 13.71 -21.03
C GLU A 490 0.91 13.71 -19.49
N SER A 491 2.01 14.09 -18.85
CA SER A 491 2.10 14.25 -17.40
C SER A 491 2.42 15.68 -16.97
N VAL A 492 2.01 16.02 -15.75
CA VAL A 492 2.48 17.20 -14.99
C VAL A 492 3.85 16.95 -14.32
N ARG A 493 4.23 15.67 -14.17
CA ARG A 493 5.53 15.19 -13.68
C ARG A 493 6.57 15.21 -14.80
N SER A 494 7.84 15.41 -14.45
CA SER A 494 8.95 15.26 -15.40
C SER A 494 9.13 13.81 -15.85
N HIS A 495 9.30 13.63 -17.17
CA HIS A 495 9.70 12.36 -17.79
C HIS A 495 11.08 11.83 -17.38
N LEU A 496 11.89 12.63 -16.66
CA LEU A 496 13.16 12.16 -16.09
C LEU A 496 12.97 11.37 -14.80
N ILE A 497 11.77 11.38 -14.22
CA ILE A 497 11.37 10.52 -13.09
C ILE A 497 10.88 9.20 -13.69
N ASP A 498 11.83 8.44 -14.22
CA ASP A 498 11.60 7.16 -14.89
C ASP A 498 11.90 5.97 -13.96
N LEU A 499 11.62 4.75 -14.43
CA LEU A 499 11.92 3.53 -13.68
C LEU A 499 13.42 3.40 -13.40
N ASP A 500 14.27 3.69 -14.39
CA ASP A 500 15.72 3.54 -14.24
C ASP A 500 16.28 4.44 -13.13
N TRP A 501 15.73 5.64 -12.94
CA TRP A 501 16.06 6.53 -11.83
C TRP A 501 15.64 5.93 -10.49
N HIS A 502 14.39 5.47 -10.34
CA HIS A 502 13.94 4.80 -9.11
C HIS A 502 14.82 3.58 -8.77
N MET A 503 15.16 2.75 -9.76
CA MET A 503 16.05 1.61 -9.58
C MET A 503 17.48 2.05 -9.19
N ARG A 504 17.99 3.17 -9.72
CA ARG A 504 19.26 3.76 -9.23
C ARG A 504 19.16 4.21 -7.78
N MET A 505 18.04 4.81 -7.36
CA MET A 505 17.83 5.23 -5.96
C MET A 505 17.80 4.03 -5.01
N CYS A 506 17.05 2.97 -5.34
CA CYS A 506 17.05 1.71 -4.58
C CYS A 506 18.47 1.15 -4.39
N ASN A 507 19.22 1.01 -5.49
CA ASN A 507 20.58 0.46 -5.45
C ASN A 507 21.60 1.36 -4.72
N ALA A 508 21.35 2.67 -4.63
CA ALA A 508 22.21 3.61 -3.90
C ALA A 508 21.93 3.65 -2.39
N LEU A 509 20.65 3.51 -1.99
CA LEU A 509 20.22 3.59 -0.59
C LEU A 509 20.28 2.24 0.14
N PHE A 510 20.16 1.14 -0.61
CA PHE A 510 20.08 -0.22 -0.09
C PHE A 510 21.06 -1.15 -0.83
N PRO A 511 22.37 -1.06 -0.56
CA PRO A 511 23.38 -1.88 -1.24
C PRO A 511 23.22 -3.37 -0.89
N LEU A 512 22.87 -4.20 -1.87
CA LEU A 512 22.59 -5.63 -1.69
C LEU A 512 23.88 -6.48 -1.64
N PRO A 513 23.84 -7.65 -0.96
CA PRO A 513 24.96 -8.59 -0.93
C PRO A 513 25.47 -9.01 -2.31
N GLY A 514 26.79 -9.19 -2.43
CA GLY A 514 27.45 -9.60 -3.66
C GLY A 514 27.46 -8.56 -4.79
N GLY A 515 27.00 -7.33 -4.55
CA GLY A 515 26.83 -6.31 -5.59
C GLY A 515 25.62 -6.55 -6.50
N SER A 516 24.67 -7.37 -6.03
CA SER A 516 23.38 -7.59 -6.67
C SER A 516 22.61 -6.28 -6.82
N LYS A 517 21.69 -6.21 -7.78
CA LYS A 517 20.81 -5.06 -7.97
C LYS A 517 19.36 -5.45 -7.83
N PHE A 518 18.52 -4.52 -7.39
CA PHE A 518 17.08 -4.68 -7.45
C PHE A 518 16.62 -4.92 -8.89
N SER A 519 15.59 -5.76 -9.04
CA SER A 519 14.86 -6.02 -10.29
C SER A 519 13.38 -5.78 -10.07
N THR A 520 12.62 -5.50 -11.12
CA THR A 520 11.15 -5.43 -11.09
C THR A 520 10.49 -6.80 -11.00
N ASP A 521 11.24 -7.89 -11.09
CA ASP A 521 10.73 -9.27 -10.91
C ASP A 521 10.03 -9.49 -9.57
N VAL A 522 10.51 -8.83 -8.50
CA VAL A 522 9.93 -8.93 -7.15
C VAL A 522 8.47 -8.44 -7.11
N VAL A 523 8.10 -7.49 -7.97
CA VAL A 523 6.71 -6.97 -8.07
C VAL A 523 5.76 -8.06 -8.56
N ARG A 524 6.20 -8.87 -9.53
CA ARG A 524 5.43 -10.01 -10.04
C ARG A 524 5.27 -11.09 -8.97
N GLU A 525 6.34 -11.35 -8.21
CA GLU A 525 6.30 -12.30 -7.09
C GLU A 525 5.36 -11.82 -5.97
N THR A 526 5.41 -10.53 -5.62
CA THR A 526 4.49 -9.90 -4.67
C THR A 526 3.03 -10.05 -5.09
N ASN A 527 2.69 -9.83 -6.37
CA ASN A 527 1.31 -10.03 -6.86
C ASN A 527 0.84 -11.49 -6.76
N VAL A 528 1.72 -12.46 -7.02
CA VAL A 528 1.42 -13.90 -6.82
C VAL A 528 1.16 -14.21 -5.34
N TRP A 529 1.96 -13.64 -4.42
CA TRP A 529 1.84 -13.88 -2.97
C TRP A 529 0.76 -13.05 -2.27
N SER A 530 0.34 -11.92 -2.84
CA SER A 530 -0.72 -11.05 -2.33
C SER A 530 -2.10 -11.46 -2.86
N GLY A 531 -2.14 -12.04 -4.06
CA GLY A 531 -3.37 -12.33 -4.80
C GLY A 531 -3.91 -11.13 -5.59
N GLU A 532 -3.20 -10.00 -5.63
CA GLU A 532 -3.53 -8.79 -6.40
C GLU A 532 -5.04 -8.43 -6.37
N LYS A 533 -5.63 -8.05 -7.51
CA LYS A 533 -7.10 -7.87 -7.62
C LYS A 533 -7.88 -9.19 -7.64
N THR A 534 -7.23 -10.36 -7.75
CA THR A 534 -7.94 -11.67 -7.68
C THR A 534 -8.52 -11.95 -6.29
N LEU A 535 -8.14 -11.16 -5.27
CA LEU A 535 -8.84 -11.06 -3.98
C LEU A 535 -10.35 -10.81 -4.11
N ALA A 536 -10.78 -10.16 -5.20
CA ALA A 536 -12.19 -9.92 -5.55
C ALA A 536 -12.78 -10.92 -6.56
N GLY A 537 -12.00 -11.94 -6.94
CA GLY A 537 -12.38 -12.96 -7.92
C GLY A 537 -12.86 -14.27 -7.30
N PRO A 538 -13.10 -15.31 -8.13
CA PRO A 538 -13.43 -16.65 -7.66
C PRO A 538 -12.25 -17.24 -6.86
N GLY A 539 -12.41 -17.39 -5.55
CA GLY A 539 -11.32 -17.81 -4.65
C GLY A 539 -11.75 -17.92 -3.18
N ALA A 540 -10.77 -18.04 -2.28
CA ALA A 540 -11.01 -18.24 -0.85
C ALA A 540 -11.41 -16.97 -0.07
N SER A 541 -11.09 -15.77 -0.58
CA SER A 541 -11.41 -14.50 0.06
C SER A 541 -12.92 -14.33 0.25
N THR A 542 -13.35 -14.04 1.47
CA THR A 542 -14.72 -13.64 1.78
C THR A 542 -14.74 -12.50 2.81
N ASN A 543 -15.86 -11.81 2.97
CA ASN A 543 -16.06 -10.74 3.96
C ASN A 543 -15.03 -9.60 3.86
N ILE A 544 -14.79 -9.06 2.65
CA ILE A 544 -13.97 -7.86 2.43
C ILE A 544 -14.85 -6.78 1.78
N HIS A 545 -14.83 -5.58 2.36
CA HIS A 545 -15.46 -4.39 1.79
C HIS A 545 -14.37 -3.41 1.33
N PHE A 546 -14.36 -3.10 0.04
CA PHE A 546 -13.41 -2.19 -0.58
C PHE A 546 -14.03 -0.81 -0.79
N THR A 547 -13.41 0.25 -0.26
CA THR A 547 -13.79 1.64 -0.56
C THR A 547 -12.68 2.30 -1.37
N ASN A 548 -13.02 3.16 -2.33
CA ASN A 548 -12.02 3.87 -3.14
C ASN A 548 -12.49 5.29 -3.46
N GLY A 549 -11.60 6.27 -3.47
CA GLY A 549 -11.90 7.60 -3.98
C GLY A 549 -12.01 7.62 -5.51
N ALA A 550 -13.03 8.28 -6.08
CA ALA A 550 -13.12 8.49 -7.53
C ALA A 550 -11.98 9.39 -8.07
N ASN A 551 -11.39 10.21 -7.20
CA ASN A 551 -10.28 11.12 -7.49
C ASN A 551 -8.95 10.66 -6.86
N ASP A 552 -8.93 9.48 -6.24
CA ASP A 552 -7.73 8.91 -5.62
C ASP A 552 -6.79 8.33 -6.70
N PRO A 553 -5.55 8.84 -6.84
CA PRO A 553 -4.57 8.31 -7.79
C PRO A 553 -4.22 6.82 -7.59
N TRP A 554 -4.42 6.27 -6.38
CA TRP A 554 -4.16 4.86 -6.07
C TRP A 554 -5.30 3.90 -6.46
N ALA A 555 -6.49 4.41 -6.78
CA ALA A 555 -7.68 3.59 -6.99
C ALA A 555 -7.53 2.59 -8.16
N SER A 556 -6.69 2.90 -9.14
CA SER A 556 -6.38 2.01 -10.28
C SER A 556 -5.64 0.72 -9.89
N LEU A 557 -4.94 0.68 -8.75
CA LEU A 557 -4.31 -0.54 -8.19
C LEU A 557 -5.19 -1.26 -7.17
N SER A 558 -6.41 -0.76 -6.93
CA SER A 558 -7.35 -1.27 -5.93
C SER A 558 -8.51 -2.06 -6.57
N VAL A 559 -9.28 -2.76 -5.73
CA VAL A 559 -10.56 -3.36 -6.13
C VAL A 559 -11.64 -2.28 -6.14
N THR A 560 -11.87 -1.67 -7.29
CA THR A 560 -12.95 -0.68 -7.50
C THR A 560 -14.30 -1.34 -7.79
N ASN A 561 -14.32 -2.54 -8.38
CA ASN A 561 -15.52 -3.27 -8.75
C ASN A 561 -15.46 -4.74 -8.29
N VAL A 562 -16.52 -5.23 -7.66
CA VAL A 562 -16.66 -6.64 -7.25
C VAL A 562 -17.73 -7.35 -8.11
N PRO A 563 -17.37 -8.44 -8.81
CA PRO A 563 -18.31 -9.25 -9.59
C PRO A 563 -19.52 -9.75 -8.79
N SER A 564 -20.72 -9.75 -9.38
CA SER A 564 -21.97 -10.05 -8.65
C SER A 564 -22.04 -11.48 -8.08
N ASN A 565 -21.29 -12.44 -8.63
CA ASN A 565 -21.12 -13.78 -8.06
C ASN A 565 -20.31 -13.75 -6.76
N ALA A 566 -19.26 -12.93 -6.70
CA ALA A 566 -18.44 -12.73 -5.50
C ALA A 566 -19.23 -12.01 -4.41
N VAL A 567 -20.05 -11.00 -4.76
CA VAL A 567 -20.98 -10.36 -3.82
C VAL A 567 -21.90 -11.38 -3.13
N ARG A 568 -22.51 -12.28 -3.90
CA ARG A 568 -23.48 -13.25 -3.37
C ARG A 568 -22.84 -14.40 -2.59
N ARG A 569 -21.73 -14.96 -3.09
CA ARG A 569 -21.11 -16.17 -2.52
C ARG A 569 -20.05 -15.88 -1.46
N GLN A 570 -19.27 -14.82 -1.65
CA GLN A 570 -18.11 -14.48 -0.83
C GLN A 570 -18.36 -13.23 0.04
N LYS A 571 -19.54 -12.59 -0.05
CA LYS A 571 -19.86 -11.35 0.71
C LYS A 571 -18.85 -10.22 0.46
N LEU A 572 -18.15 -10.26 -0.67
CA LEU A 572 -17.26 -9.20 -1.10
C LEU A 572 -18.09 -8.03 -1.61
N SER A 573 -17.63 -6.80 -1.43
CA SER A 573 -18.32 -5.64 -1.94
C SER A 573 -17.36 -4.48 -2.18
N SER A 574 -17.69 -3.59 -3.10
CA SER A 574 -16.95 -2.34 -3.28
C SER A 574 -17.88 -1.13 -3.33
N PHE A 575 -17.32 0.04 -3.04
CA PHE A 575 -17.97 1.33 -3.24
C PHE A 575 -16.95 2.39 -3.67
N VAL A 576 -17.26 3.14 -4.71
CA VAL A 576 -16.43 4.28 -5.17
C VAL A 576 -17.07 5.57 -4.68
N ILE A 577 -16.30 6.35 -3.92
CA ILE A 577 -16.68 7.61 -3.32
C ILE A 577 -16.56 8.70 -4.39
N GLU A 578 -17.69 9.15 -4.92
CA GLU A 578 -17.76 10.26 -5.87
C GLU A 578 -17.06 11.50 -5.30
N ASN A 579 -16.16 12.09 -6.10
CA ASN A 579 -15.25 13.19 -5.74
C ASN A 579 -14.33 12.95 -4.51
N GLY A 580 -14.38 11.76 -3.90
CA GLY A 580 -13.50 11.39 -2.81
C GLY A 580 -12.08 11.14 -3.31
N SER A 581 -11.10 11.55 -2.51
CA SER A 581 -9.68 11.25 -2.72
C SER A 581 -9.24 10.13 -1.76
N HIS A 582 -7.93 9.98 -1.53
CA HIS A 582 -7.38 8.89 -0.74
C HIS A 582 -8.00 8.82 0.67
N CYS A 583 -8.54 7.65 1.02
CA CYS A 583 -9.08 7.30 2.34
C CYS A 583 -10.09 8.29 2.95
N ASN A 584 -10.87 9.00 2.12
CA ASN A 584 -11.80 10.03 2.60
C ASN A 584 -12.84 9.49 3.61
N ASP A 585 -13.18 8.21 3.55
CA ASP A 585 -14.06 7.50 4.49
C ASP A 585 -13.45 7.20 5.87
N PHE A 586 -12.13 7.25 6.03
CA PHE A 586 -11.46 7.01 7.31
C PHE A 586 -11.37 8.25 8.22
N TYR A 587 -11.67 9.45 7.70
CA TYR A 587 -11.54 10.70 8.46
C TYR A 587 -12.82 11.11 9.18
N ALA A 588 -12.67 11.72 10.36
CA ALA A 588 -13.75 12.44 11.01
C ALA A 588 -13.99 13.80 10.32
N TYR A 589 -15.26 14.13 10.07
CA TYR A 589 -15.70 15.43 9.58
C TYR A 589 -16.42 16.19 10.70
N ALA A 590 -16.45 17.52 10.62
CA ALA A 590 -17.26 18.31 11.54
C ALA A 590 -18.75 17.99 11.35
N LYS A 591 -19.54 18.12 12.42
CA LYS A 591 -20.96 17.77 12.40
C LYS A 591 -21.70 18.51 11.28
N GLY A 592 -22.26 17.77 10.32
CA GLY A 592 -22.99 18.31 9.18
C GLY A 592 -22.13 18.77 7.99
N THR A 593 -20.81 18.58 8.01
CA THR A 593 -19.92 18.94 6.88
C THR A 593 -19.38 17.76 6.08
N GLU A 594 -19.77 16.53 6.45
CA GLU A 594 -19.38 15.32 5.73
C GLU A 594 -20.03 15.26 4.33
N PRO A 595 -19.26 15.07 3.25
CA PRO A 595 -19.83 14.90 1.92
C PRO A 595 -20.73 13.66 1.85
N ARG A 596 -21.90 13.79 1.22
CA ARG A 596 -22.88 12.69 1.10
C ARG A 596 -22.28 11.36 0.58
N PRO A 597 -21.39 11.33 -0.44
CA PRO A 597 -20.75 10.09 -0.87
C PRO A 597 -19.88 9.43 0.23
N VAL A 598 -19.26 10.22 1.10
CA VAL A 598 -18.46 9.73 2.25
C VAL A 598 -19.38 9.15 3.33
N THR A 599 -20.50 9.82 3.63
CA THR A 599 -21.51 9.27 4.55
C THR A 599 -22.10 7.95 4.03
N GLU A 600 -22.32 7.84 2.72
CA GLU A 600 -22.76 6.59 2.09
C GLU A 600 -21.70 5.49 2.20
N ALA A 601 -20.42 5.79 1.95
CA ALA A 601 -19.31 4.85 2.13
C ALA A 601 -19.27 4.30 3.56
N LYS A 602 -19.28 5.19 4.56
CA LYS A 602 -19.33 4.82 6.00
C LYS A 602 -20.56 3.97 6.35
N THR A 603 -21.70 4.27 5.74
CA THR A 603 -22.93 3.50 5.93
C THR A 603 -22.81 2.08 5.35
N ARG A 604 -22.16 1.93 4.18
CA ARG A 604 -21.90 0.63 3.53
C ARG A 604 -20.85 -0.20 4.29
N VAL A 605 -19.81 0.44 4.84
CA VAL A 605 -18.86 -0.16 5.78
C VAL A 605 -19.59 -0.72 7.00
N LEU A 606 -20.38 0.12 7.69
CA LEU A 606 -21.16 -0.30 8.88
C LEU A 606 -22.19 -1.40 8.57
N HIS A 607 -22.82 -1.37 7.39
CA HIS A 607 -23.73 -2.42 6.94
C HIS A 607 -23.01 -3.76 6.78
N SER A 608 -21.86 -3.77 6.12
CA SER A 608 -21.04 -4.97 5.89
C SER A 608 -20.60 -5.60 7.21
N ILE A 609 -20.10 -4.81 8.16
CA ILE A 609 -19.68 -5.26 9.49
C ILE A 609 -20.85 -5.88 10.26
N ARG A 610 -22.01 -5.21 10.29
CA ARG A 610 -23.22 -5.73 10.95
C ARG A 610 -23.68 -7.05 10.35
N GLN A 611 -23.62 -7.17 9.01
CA GLN A 611 -23.97 -8.41 8.33
C GLN A 611 -23.04 -9.55 8.73
N TRP A 612 -21.71 -9.33 8.72
CA TRP A 612 -20.75 -10.38 9.08
C TRP A 612 -20.88 -10.80 10.55
N LEU A 613 -21.09 -9.86 11.47
CA LEU A 613 -21.30 -10.14 12.89
C LEU A 613 -22.59 -10.93 13.14
N GLU A 614 -23.69 -10.62 12.45
CA GLU A 614 -24.95 -11.35 12.56
C GLU A 614 -24.85 -12.76 11.95
N GLU A 615 -24.21 -12.91 10.79
CA GLU A 615 -23.94 -14.22 10.17
C GLU A 615 -23.04 -15.09 11.07
N PHE A 616 -22.05 -14.50 11.74
CA PHE A 616 -21.22 -15.16 12.74
C PHE A 616 -22.04 -15.60 13.97
N ARG A 617 -22.86 -14.70 14.53
CA ARG A 617 -23.73 -14.96 15.70
C ARG A 617 -24.70 -16.11 15.44
N VAL A 618 -25.37 -16.13 14.28
CA VAL A 618 -26.29 -17.21 13.89
C VAL A 618 -25.55 -18.54 13.68
N SER A 619 -24.35 -18.50 13.08
CA SER A 619 -23.53 -19.71 12.88
C SER A 619 -23.08 -20.31 14.21
N ARG A 620 -22.66 -19.47 15.17
CA ARG A 620 -22.33 -19.84 16.55
C ARG A 620 -23.51 -20.49 17.29
N GLN A 621 -24.70 -19.91 17.20
CA GLN A 621 -25.91 -20.47 17.83
C GLN A 621 -26.23 -21.86 17.29
N ARG A 622 -26.18 -22.06 15.97
CA ARG A 622 -26.39 -23.38 15.35
C ARG A 622 -25.35 -24.41 15.78
N ALA A 623 -24.09 -24.01 15.93
CA ALA A 623 -23.04 -24.89 16.40
C ALA A 623 -23.29 -25.37 17.85
N LYS A 624 -23.66 -24.46 18.77
CA LYS A 624 -24.04 -24.84 20.14
C LYS A 624 -25.21 -25.84 20.15
N THR A 625 -26.32 -25.54 19.47
CA THR A 625 -27.49 -26.45 19.41
C THR A 625 -27.14 -27.81 18.80
N THR A 626 -26.32 -27.85 17.74
CA THR A 626 -25.91 -29.12 17.12
C THR A 626 -25.05 -29.97 18.08
N GLN A 627 -24.22 -29.34 18.90
CA GLN A 627 -23.40 -30.01 19.90
C GLN A 627 -24.22 -30.51 21.10
N GLU A 628 -25.26 -29.76 21.51
CA GLU A 628 -26.25 -30.17 22.51
C GLU A 628 -27.10 -31.35 22.02
N ASP A 629 -27.57 -31.32 20.76
CA ASP A 629 -28.34 -32.42 20.15
C ASP A 629 -27.51 -33.71 20.02
N LEU A 630 -26.19 -33.60 19.79
CA LEU A 630 -25.29 -34.75 19.73
C LEU A 630 -25.03 -35.36 21.12
N THR A 631 -24.70 -34.55 22.13
CA THR A 631 -24.53 -35.07 23.50
C THR A 631 -25.83 -35.64 24.07
N ALA A 632 -27.00 -35.10 23.68
CA ALA A 632 -28.31 -35.68 24.01
C ALA A 632 -28.67 -36.97 23.26
N GLN A 633 -27.93 -37.35 22.21
CA GLN A 633 -28.06 -38.65 21.52
C GLN A 633 -27.03 -39.69 22.02
N GLU A 634 -25.94 -39.25 22.65
CA GLU A 634 -24.91 -40.11 23.22
C GLU A 634 -25.19 -40.54 24.68
N LEU A 635 -26.08 -39.80 25.38
CA LEU A 635 -26.59 -40.06 26.74
C LEU A 635 -27.85 -40.94 26.76
#